data_AF-A7Z2W3-F1
#
_entry.id   AF-A7Z2W3-F1
#
_cell.length_a   1.000
_cell.length_b   1.000
_cell.length_c   1.000
_cell.angle_alpha   90.00
_cell.angle_beta   90.00
_cell.angle_gamma   90.00
#
_symmetry.space_group_name_H-M   'P 1'
#
loop_
_entity.id
_entity.type
_entity.pdbx_description
1 polymer ?
#
loop_
_entity_poly.entity_id
_entity_poly.type
_entity_poly.pdbx_seq_one_letter_code
_entity_poly.pdbx_strand_id
1 'polypeptide(L)'
;MMNEEFKKRFYQYKNGEMSDREMAAFEEELEKLEVYQELIESEMQDDREWDVGISPEKQKAILSYGKRKSYLRISVLAVISTLMILPLCTLGSYLYYGLGGKESTGNQLMETAAVTVATTMPNVLVDTSGLKSQVKLFGMNTEFPLQKQIGTKTKSVGGERIEMFLDTVKSPAVNYYDLDAAQAKHYFAHPSGLKERTIDKAGQTLKKLPEGSVAEVYLSYDRAYPSSQVYSTFKKYDVKFLWNAVETEKNLKDSPYAEPLGFPGKDSKMVSSFETQGQTDREQFINALEFMSRHKKWAHAISKRKDMNLGSRIDYVEHHGMNVYGSVVTGPTKEIERLLKNKTVKAANIGEVELWNW
;
A
#
# COMPACT_ATOMS: atom_id res chain seq x y z
N MET A 1 17.19 53.13 65.45
CA MET A 1 18.22 53.06 66.51
C MET A 1 17.88 54.14 67.52
N MET A 2 17.36 53.74 68.67
CA MET A 2 16.98 54.67 69.75
C MET A 2 18.24 55.44 70.15
N ASN A 3 18.23 56.76 69.94
CA ASN A 3 19.41 57.61 70.08
C ASN A 3 19.96 57.45 71.51
N GLU A 4 21.23 57.07 71.66
CA GLU A 4 21.87 56.85 72.98
C GLU A 4 21.79 58.11 73.86
N GLU A 5 21.68 59.27 73.22
CA GLU A 5 21.42 60.57 73.84
C GLU A 5 20.05 60.67 74.54
N PHE A 6 19.00 60.08 73.96
CA PHE A 6 17.65 60.05 74.56
C PHE A 6 17.63 59.18 75.82
N LYS A 7 18.29 58.01 75.78
CA LYS A 7 18.42 57.15 76.97
C LYS A 7 19.13 57.87 78.10
N LYS A 8 20.21 58.60 77.79
CA LYS A 8 20.95 59.39 78.78
C LYS A 8 20.08 60.48 79.41
N ARG A 9 19.32 61.24 78.60
CA ARG A 9 18.37 62.26 79.10
C ARG A 9 17.23 61.65 79.93
N PHE A 10 16.72 60.48 79.55
CA PHE A 10 15.72 59.74 80.33
C PHE A 10 16.24 59.32 81.72
N TYR A 11 17.49 58.86 81.82
CA TYR A 11 18.09 58.54 83.13
C TYR A 11 18.29 59.78 84.00
N GLN A 12 18.69 60.91 83.40
CA GLN A 12 18.85 62.18 84.12
C GLN A 12 17.50 62.73 84.62
N TYR A 13 16.44 62.60 83.82
CA TYR A 13 15.06 62.91 84.23
C TYR A 13 14.61 62.04 85.41
N LYS A 14 14.81 60.71 85.31
CA LYS A 14 14.44 59.76 86.37
C LYS A 14 15.16 60.00 87.70
N ASN A 15 16.42 60.45 87.65
CA ASN A 15 17.24 60.70 88.83
C ASN A 15 17.11 62.14 89.37
N GLY A 16 16.33 63.02 88.71
CA GLY A 16 16.12 64.40 89.14
C GLY A 16 17.33 65.33 88.92
N GLU A 17 18.20 64.98 87.96
CA GLU A 17 19.46 65.70 87.68
C GLU A 17 19.31 66.76 86.57
N MET A 18 18.09 66.97 86.05
CA MET A 18 17.80 67.96 84.99
C MET A 18 17.29 69.26 85.60
N SER A 19 17.62 70.39 84.96
CA SER A 19 17.04 71.69 85.35
C SER A 19 15.55 71.77 84.96
N ASP A 20 14.76 72.58 85.67
CA ASP A 20 13.31 72.72 85.45
C ASP A 20 12.93 73.02 83.98
N ARG A 21 13.77 73.79 83.27
CA ARG A 21 13.57 74.09 81.84
C ARG A 21 13.82 72.90 80.94
N GLU A 22 14.81 72.08 81.25
CA GLU A 22 15.15 70.88 80.46
C GLU A 22 14.16 69.75 80.72
N MET A 23 13.60 69.70 81.95
CA MET A 23 12.55 68.78 82.35
C MET A 23 11.28 69.02 81.54
N ALA A 24 10.79 70.26 81.50
CA ALA A 24 9.61 70.64 80.73
C ALA A 24 9.74 70.34 79.22
N ALA A 25 10.93 70.58 78.64
CA ALA A 25 11.19 70.26 77.23
C ALA A 25 11.24 68.74 76.97
N PHE A 26 11.67 67.94 77.95
CA PHE A 26 11.70 66.48 77.83
C PHE A 26 10.32 65.86 78.05
N GLU A 27 9.49 66.43 78.93
CA GLU A 27 8.09 66.04 79.09
C GLU A 27 7.28 66.28 77.82
N GLU A 28 7.46 67.42 77.14
CA GLU A 28 6.84 67.70 75.83
C GLU A 28 7.29 66.70 74.75
N GLU A 29 8.55 66.24 74.82
CA GLU A 29 9.10 65.22 73.92
C GLU A 29 8.49 63.83 74.22
N LEU A 30 8.23 63.51 75.48
CA LEU A 30 7.55 62.27 75.91
C LEU A 30 6.07 62.27 75.52
N GLU A 31 5.35 63.38 75.69
CA GLU A 31 3.94 63.51 75.26
C GLU A 31 3.80 63.28 73.75
N LYS A 32 4.72 63.83 72.94
CA LYS A 32 4.72 63.59 71.49
C LYS A 32 4.93 62.10 71.19
N LEU A 33 5.81 61.41 71.91
CA LEU A 33 6.07 59.99 71.73
C LEU A 33 4.87 59.12 72.13
N GLU A 34 4.16 59.46 73.21
CA GLU A 34 2.90 58.78 73.59
C GLU A 34 1.82 58.96 72.52
N VAL A 35 1.65 60.17 71.98
CA VAL A 35 0.71 60.44 70.87
C VAL A 35 1.10 59.66 69.62
N TYR A 36 2.40 59.56 69.29
CA TYR A 36 2.86 58.70 68.19
C TYR A 36 2.58 57.22 68.46
N GLN A 37 2.74 56.77 69.71
CA GLN A 37 2.52 55.38 70.07
C GLN A 37 1.03 55.03 70.04
N GLU A 38 0.16 55.93 70.50
CA GLU A 38 -1.30 55.81 70.41
C GLU A 38 -1.79 55.86 68.95
N LEU A 39 -1.19 56.72 68.12
CA LEU A 39 -1.48 56.76 66.68
C LEU A 39 -1.10 55.42 66.00
N ILE A 40 0.09 54.89 66.31
CA ILE A 40 0.55 53.59 65.80
C ILE A 40 -0.34 52.46 66.34
N GLU A 41 -0.74 52.47 67.62
CA GLU A 41 -1.66 51.46 68.18
C GLU A 41 -3.05 51.55 67.56
N SER A 42 -3.53 52.75 67.23
CA SER A 42 -4.81 52.99 66.56
C SER A 42 -4.79 52.51 65.10
N GLU A 43 -3.71 52.74 64.36
CA GLU A 43 -3.52 52.23 63.00
C GLU A 43 -3.31 50.71 63.00
N MET A 44 -2.61 50.15 64.00
CA MET A 44 -2.40 48.70 64.13
C MET A 44 -3.63 47.92 64.64
N GLN A 45 -4.60 48.58 65.30
CA GLN A 45 -5.85 47.95 65.69
C GLN A 45 -6.77 47.66 64.48
N ASP A 46 -6.67 48.45 63.42
CA ASP A 46 -7.41 48.27 62.16
C ASP A 46 -6.83 47.16 61.27
N ASP A 47 -5.57 46.75 61.52
CA ASP A 47 -4.87 45.70 60.77
C ASP A 47 -5.15 44.26 61.25
N ARG A 48 -6.05 44.06 62.23
CA ARG A 48 -6.39 42.71 62.75
C ARG A 48 -7.39 41.91 61.92
N GLU A 49 -7.74 42.37 60.71
CA GLU A 49 -8.66 41.65 59.83
C GLU A 49 -8.20 41.53 58.36
N TRP A 50 -6.89 41.57 58.10
CA TRP A 50 -6.40 41.00 56.85
C TRP A 50 -6.26 39.48 56.98
N ASP A 51 -7.33 38.74 56.71
CA ASP A 51 -7.27 37.29 56.47
C ASP A 51 -6.49 37.04 55.17
N VAL A 52 -5.15 37.03 55.27
CA VAL A 52 -4.22 36.86 54.13
C VAL A 52 -4.23 35.42 53.62
N GLY A 53 -4.93 34.51 54.28
CA GLY A 53 -5.09 33.13 53.87
C GLY A 53 -6.44 32.93 53.19
N ILE A 54 -6.47 32.83 51.85
CA ILE A 54 -7.63 32.27 51.16
C ILE A 54 -8.02 30.97 51.89
N SER A 55 -9.28 30.83 52.35
CA SER A 55 -9.66 29.65 53.14
C SER A 55 -9.29 28.34 52.42
N PRO A 56 -8.87 27.27 53.12
CA PRO A 56 -8.43 26.02 52.49
C PRO A 56 -9.44 25.46 51.48
N GLU A 57 -10.73 25.66 51.74
CA GLU A 57 -11.83 25.28 50.83
C GLU A 57 -11.87 26.14 49.57
N LYS A 58 -11.69 27.47 49.69
CA LYS A 58 -11.60 28.39 48.55
C LYS A 58 -10.32 28.15 47.73
N GLN A 59 -9.19 27.83 48.36
CA GLN A 59 -7.97 27.43 47.65
C GLN A 59 -8.17 26.14 46.85
N LYS A 60 -8.78 25.13 47.46
CA LYS A 60 -9.13 23.87 46.78
C LYS A 60 -10.13 24.09 45.65
N ALA A 61 -11.10 24.99 45.82
CA ALA A 61 -12.06 25.37 44.78
C ALA A 61 -11.37 26.07 43.60
N ILE A 62 -10.47 27.03 43.85
CA ILE A 62 -9.69 27.73 42.81
C ILE A 62 -8.76 26.75 42.07
N LEU A 63 -8.06 25.88 42.81
CA LEU A 63 -7.15 24.89 42.24
C LEU A 63 -7.92 23.87 41.38
N SER A 64 -9.06 23.37 41.86
CA SER A 64 -9.88 22.42 41.12
C SER A 64 -10.57 23.06 39.90
N TYR A 65 -10.98 24.32 39.99
CA TYR A 65 -11.48 25.11 38.86
C TYR A 65 -10.40 25.34 37.80
N GLY A 66 -9.19 25.77 38.22
CA GLY A 66 -8.04 25.95 37.33
C GLY A 66 -7.65 24.64 36.63
N LYS A 67 -7.62 23.53 37.38
CA LYS A 67 -7.37 22.18 36.84
C LYS A 67 -8.42 21.77 35.80
N ARG A 68 -9.71 21.93 36.09
CA ARG A 68 -10.80 21.64 35.14
C ARG A 68 -10.75 22.53 33.90
N LYS A 69 -10.49 23.83 34.03
CA LYS A 69 -10.35 24.78 32.91
C LYS A 69 -9.15 24.46 32.04
N SER A 70 -8.02 24.06 32.66
CA SER A 70 -6.82 23.62 31.95
C SER A 70 -7.08 22.33 31.17
N TYR A 71 -7.67 21.31 31.80
CA TYR A 71 -8.05 20.09 31.09
C TYR A 71 -9.02 20.38 29.95
N LEU A 72 -10.02 21.25 30.16
CA LEU A 72 -10.96 21.63 29.10
C LEU A 72 -10.23 22.31 27.93
N ARG A 73 -9.32 23.24 28.19
CA ARG A 73 -8.52 23.90 27.14
C ARG A 73 -7.61 22.92 26.39
N ILE A 74 -6.89 22.06 27.11
CA ILE A 74 -6.00 21.06 26.50
C ILE A 74 -6.82 20.06 25.69
N SER A 75 -7.94 19.58 26.21
CA SER A 75 -8.85 18.68 25.50
C SER A 75 -9.44 19.32 24.26
N VAL A 76 -9.89 20.58 24.33
CA VAL A 76 -10.41 21.32 23.16
C VAL A 76 -9.30 21.51 22.12
N LEU A 77 -8.08 21.89 22.53
CA LEU A 77 -6.96 22.03 21.62
C LEU A 77 -6.57 20.70 20.98
N ALA A 78 -6.55 19.61 21.74
CA ALA A 78 -6.25 18.27 21.24
C ALA A 78 -7.31 17.79 20.25
N VAL A 79 -8.59 18.04 20.53
CA VAL A 79 -9.71 17.71 19.62
C VAL A 79 -9.59 18.52 18.33
N ILE A 80 -9.41 19.84 18.41
CA ILE A 80 -9.23 20.71 17.23
C ILE A 80 -8.01 20.28 16.42
N SER A 81 -6.89 20.01 17.08
CA SER A 81 -5.66 19.56 16.42
C SER A 81 -5.88 18.23 15.72
N THR A 82 -6.56 17.27 16.35
CA THR A 82 -6.88 15.98 15.73
C THR A 82 -7.82 16.15 14.54
N LEU A 83 -8.85 17.00 14.67
CA LEU A 83 -9.79 17.32 13.59
C LEU A 83 -9.14 18.06 12.42
N MET A 84 -8.01 18.76 12.63
CA MET A 84 -7.23 19.38 11.55
C MET A 84 -6.17 18.44 10.97
N ILE A 85 -5.47 17.67 11.80
CA ILE A 85 -4.40 16.76 11.35
C ILE A 85 -4.96 15.67 10.45
N LEU A 86 -6.10 15.06 10.82
CA LEU A 86 -6.70 14.00 10.02
C LEU A 86 -7.01 14.41 8.57
N PRO A 87 -7.76 15.50 8.28
CA PRO A 87 -8.02 15.92 6.91
C PRO A 87 -6.77 16.37 6.17
N LEU A 88 -5.77 16.96 6.85
CA LEU A 88 -4.49 17.31 6.24
C LEU A 88 -3.73 16.06 5.80
N CYS A 89 -3.68 15.04 6.64
CA CYS A 89 -3.01 13.79 6.30
C CYS A 89 -3.78 12.99 5.24
N THR A 90 -5.11 12.99 5.24
CA THR A 90 -5.88 12.36 4.15
C THR A 90 -5.69 13.10 2.84
N LEU A 91 -5.72 14.44 2.82
CA LEU A 91 -5.39 15.23 1.65
C LEU A 91 -3.98 14.93 1.15
N GLY A 92 -3.00 14.87 2.06
CA GLY A 92 -1.64 14.45 1.75
C GLY A 92 -1.56 13.06 1.14
N SER A 93 -2.41 12.12 1.58
CA SER A 93 -2.49 10.77 1.00
C SER A 93 -3.07 10.80 -0.41
N TYR A 94 -4.14 11.57 -0.65
CA TYR A 94 -4.70 11.76 -2.00
C TYR A 94 -3.68 12.38 -2.96
N LEU A 95 -2.92 13.37 -2.50
CA LEU A 95 -1.84 13.96 -3.28
C LEU A 95 -0.72 12.93 -3.54
N TYR A 96 -0.27 12.20 -2.53
CA TYR A 96 0.79 11.19 -2.69
C TYR A 96 0.44 10.10 -3.72
N TYR A 97 -0.81 9.60 -3.69
CA TYR A 97 -1.24 8.54 -4.59
C TYR A 97 -1.74 9.02 -5.95
N GLY A 98 -2.27 10.24 -6.06
CA GLY A 98 -2.92 10.74 -7.27
C GLY A 98 -2.17 11.85 -8.03
N LEU A 99 -1.20 12.53 -7.41
CA LEU A 99 -0.44 13.59 -8.06
C LEU A 99 0.57 13.00 -9.06
N GLY A 100 0.66 13.57 -10.26
CA GLY A 100 1.57 13.11 -11.31
C GLY A 100 0.88 12.41 -12.49
N GLY A 101 -0.45 12.30 -12.48
CA GLY A 101 -1.20 11.70 -13.59
C GLY A 101 -0.75 10.25 -13.79
N LYS A 102 -0.28 9.90 -14.99
CA LYS A 102 0.23 8.54 -15.30
C LYS A 102 1.38 8.10 -14.38
N GLU A 103 2.25 9.04 -13.98
CA GLU A 103 3.41 8.77 -13.12
C GLU A 103 3.07 8.81 -11.62
N SER A 104 1.81 9.00 -11.26
CA SER A 104 1.40 8.96 -9.85
C SER A 104 1.64 7.57 -9.26
N THR A 105 1.98 7.51 -7.97
CA THR A 105 2.23 6.24 -7.26
C THR A 105 1.07 5.26 -7.42
N GLY A 106 -0.18 5.75 -7.38
CA GLY A 106 -1.37 4.92 -7.54
C GLY A 106 -1.49 4.32 -8.94
N ASN A 107 -1.24 5.12 -9.99
CA ASN A 107 -1.30 4.63 -11.37
C ASN A 107 -0.12 3.69 -11.70
N GLN A 108 1.10 3.99 -11.23
CA GLN A 108 2.24 3.09 -11.36
C GLN A 108 1.99 1.75 -10.65
N LEU A 109 1.33 1.74 -9.49
CA LEU A 109 0.91 0.50 -8.83
C LEU A 109 -0.08 -0.28 -9.71
N MET A 110 -1.09 0.39 -10.26
CA MET A 110 -2.10 -0.24 -11.10
C MET A 110 -1.49 -0.83 -12.37
N GLU A 111 -0.58 -0.11 -13.02
CA GLU A 111 0.17 -0.60 -14.19
C GLU A 111 1.09 -1.75 -13.81
N THR A 112 1.81 -1.65 -12.69
CA THR A 112 2.65 -2.75 -12.19
C THR A 112 1.83 -4.00 -11.93
N ALA A 113 0.63 -3.86 -11.36
CA ALA A 113 -0.28 -4.98 -11.14
C ALA A 113 -0.72 -5.59 -12.47
N ALA A 114 -1.17 -4.78 -13.43
CA ALA A 114 -1.59 -5.26 -14.75
C ALA A 114 -0.47 -5.99 -15.50
N VAL A 115 0.73 -5.40 -15.53
CA VAL A 115 1.91 -5.97 -16.17
C VAL A 115 2.33 -7.27 -15.48
N THR A 116 2.37 -7.28 -14.15
CA THR A 116 2.75 -8.46 -13.36
C THR A 116 1.77 -9.61 -13.60
N VAL A 117 0.46 -9.35 -13.51
CA VAL A 117 -0.58 -10.37 -13.73
C VAL A 117 -0.46 -10.94 -15.13
N ALA A 118 -0.39 -10.11 -16.18
CA ALA A 118 -0.27 -10.60 -17.54
C ALA A 118 0.99 -11.44 -17.81
N THR A 119 2.10 -11.09 -17.16
CA THR A 119 3.38 -11.74 -17.40
C THR A 119 3.48 -13.06 -16.64
N THR A 120 2.77 -13.17 -15.52
CA THR A 120 2.88 -14.30 -14.59
C THR A 120 1.67 -15.25 -14.62
N MET A 121 0.51 -14.80 -15.09
CA MET A 121 -0.73 -15.56 -15.13
C MET A 121 -1.18 -15.76 -16.59
N PRO A 122 -1.19 -17.02 -17.07
CA PRO A 122 -1.60 -17.32 -18.43
C PRO A 122 -3.06 -16.93 -18.73
N ASN A 123 -3.28 -16.15 -19.81
CA ASN A 123 -4.59 -15.67 -20.28
C ASN A 123 -5.45 -14.93 -19.24
N VAL A 124 -4.85 -14.41 -18.16
CA VAL A 124 -5.55 -13.59 -17.17
C VAL A 124 -5.25 -12.12 -17.42
N LEU A 125 -6.32 -11.33 -17.44
CA LEU A 125 -6.34 -9.91 -17.75
C LEU A 125 -6.81 -9.13 -16.52
N VAL A 126 -6.25 -7.96 -16.29
CA VAL A 126 -6.80 -6.98 -15.36
C VAL A 126 -7.78 -6.08 -16.12
N ASP A 127 -9.02 -6.00 -15.64
CA ASP A 127 -9.98 -5.05 -16.18
C ASP A 127 -9.70 -3.65 -15.60
N THR A 128 -9.02 -2.82 -16.40
CA THR A 128 -8.66 -1.46 -16.01
C THR A 128 -9.85 -0.51 -15.94
N SER A 129 -10.96 -0.83 -16.63
CA SER A 129 -12.17 0.00 -16.65
C SER A 129 -13.01 -0.16 -15.39
N GLY A 130 -12.95 -1.33 -14.76
CA GLY A 130 -13.67 -1.68 -13.53
C GLY A 130 -12.91 -1.41 -12.23
N LEU A 131 -11.73 -0.77 -12.27
CA LEU A 131 -10.89 -0.59 -11.09
C LEU A 131 -11.53 0.34 -10.06
N LYS A 132 -11.57 -0.14 -8.82
CA LYS A 132 -12.02 0.65 -7.66
C LYS A 132 -10.84 0.87 -6.73
N SER A 133 -10.35 2.11 -6.71
CA SER A 133 -9.30 2.56 -5.79
C SER A 133 -9.91 3.44 -4.70
N GLN A 134 -9.60 3.12 -3.45
CA GLN A 134 -10.00 3.89 -2.27
C GLN A 134 -8.75 4.32 -1.51
N VAL A 135 -8.49 5.63 -1.51
CA VAL A 135 -7.43 6.23 -0.69
C VAL A 135 -7.89 6.27 0.76
N LYS A 136 -7.02 5.82 1.65
CA LYS A 136 -7.13 5.85 3.11
C LYS A 136 -6.01 6.71 3.67
N LEU A 137 -6.03 6.93 4.99
CA LEU A 137 -4.93 7.59 5.68
C LEU A 137 -3.62 6.82 5.47
N PHE A 138 -2.67 7.44 4.74
CA PHE A 138 -1.37 6.89 4.34
C PHE A 138 -1.43 5.58 3.55
N GLY A 139 -2.59 5.21 3.01
CA GLY A 139 -2.76 3.94 2.34
C GLY A 139 -3.71 4.02 1.15
N MET A 140 -3.65 3.03 0.30
CA MET A 140 -4.54 2.88 -0.83
C MET A 140 -4.97 1.42 -0.94
N ASN A 141 -6.28 1.21 -1.06
CA ASN A 141 -6.86 -0.10 -1.33
C ASN A 141 -7.36 -0.10 -2.76
N THR A 142 -6.90 -1.05 -3.57
CA THR A 142 -7.36 -1.19 -4.95
C THR A 142 -7.87 -2.61 -5.18
N GLU A 143 -9.08 -2.69 -5.73
CA GLU A 143 -9.66 -3.94 -6.22
C GLU A 143 -9.38 -4.06 -7.72
N PHE A 144 -8.73 -5.16 -8.09
CA PHE A 144 -8.36 -5.54 -9.44
C PHE A 144 -9.26 -6.67 -9.92
N PRO A 145 -10.33 -6.38 -10.69
CA PRO A 145 -11.13 -7.42 -11.30
C PRO A 145 -10.29 -8.17 -12.33
N LEU A 146 -10.29 -9.49 -12.24
CA LEU A 146 -9.59 -10.37 -13.15
C LEU A 146 -10.56 -10.95 -14.18
N GLN A 147 -10.17 -10.95 -15.44
CA GLN A 147 -10.92 -11.53 -16.54
C GLN A 147 -10.06 -12.49 -17.35
N LYS A 148 -10.67 -13.46 -18.02
CA LYS A 148 -10.02 -14.28 -19.06
C LYS A 148 -10.72 -14.09 -20.39
N GLN A 149 -10.00 -14.30 -21.49
CA GLN A 149 -10.58 -14.33 -22.83
C GLN A 149 -10.83 -15.76 -23.27
N ILE A 150 -12.06 -16.06 -23.72
CA ILE A 150 -12.41 -17.35 -24.32
C ILE A 150 -13.15 -17.03 -25.61
N GLY A 151 -12.62 -17.49 -26.75
CA GLY A 151 -13.10 -17.10 -28.07
C GLY A 151 -13.05 -15.58 -28.27
N THR A 152 -14.21 -14.95 -28.46
CA THR A 152 -14.34 -13.49 -28.66
C THR A 152 -14.72 -12.72 -27.40
N LYS A 153 -15.21 -13.39 -26.36
CA LYS A 153 -15.70 -12.76 -25.12
C LYS A 153 -14.66 -12.81 -24.00
N THR A 154 -14.76 -11.85 -23.08
CA THR A 154 -14.04 -11.87 -21.81
C THR A 154 -15.02 -12.22 -20.68
N LYS A 155 -14.53 -12.95 -19.68
CA LYS A 155 -15.32 -13.44 -18.55
C LYS A 155 -14.58 -13.14 -17.26
N SER A 156 -15.31 -12.67 -16.25
CA SER A 156 -14.74 -12.41 -14.92
C SER A 156 -14.40 -13.72 -14.22
N VAL A 157 -13.16 -13.84 -13.74
CA VAL A 157 -12.64 -15.02 -13.05
C VAL A 157 -12.34 -14.76 -11.57
N GLY A 158 -12.52 -13.53 -11.12
CA GLY A 158 -12.32 -13.16 -9.73
C GLY A 158 -11.88 -11.72 -9.57
N GLY A 159 -11.25 -11.45 -8.43
CA GLY A 159 -10.56 -10.19 -8.20
C GLY A 159 -9.47 -10.32 -7.14
N GLU A 160 -8.45 -9.49 -7.28
CA GLU A 160 -7.40 -9.33 -6.28
C GLU A 160 -7.55 -8.00 -5.57
N ARG A 161 -7.43 -8.01 -4.24
CA ARG A 161 -7.42 -6.79 -3.45
C ARG A 161 -6.01 -6.51 -2.98
N ILE A 162 -5.44 -5.42 -3.47
CA ILE A 162 -4.10 -4.97 -3.11
C ILE A 162 -4.23 -3.83 -2.10
N GLU A 163 -3.55 -3.99 -0.98
CA GLU A 163 -3.39 -2.93 0.02
C GLU A 163 -1.98 -2.38 -0.08
N MET A 164 -1.88 -1.07 -0.28
CA MET A 164 -0.64 -0.32 -0.22
C MET A 164 -0.68 0.61 0.99
N PHE A 165 0.44 0.69 1.73
CA PHE A 165 0.68 1.67 2.77
C PHE A 165 1.97 2.43 2.43
N LEU A 166 1.85 3.72 2.16
CA LEU A 166 2.87 4.54 1.50
C LEU A 166 3.40 3.85 0.24
N ASP A 167 4.64 3.35 0.25
CA ASP A 167 5.29 2.60 -0.84
C ASP A 167 5.29 1.07 -0.63
N THR A 168 4.75 0.59 0.50
CA THR A 168 4.77 -0.83 0.86
C THR A 168 3.48 -1.52 0.44
N VAL A 169 3.60 -2.55 -0.39
CA VAL A 169 2.47 -3.38 -0.83
C VAL A 169 2.38 -4.63 0.03
N LYS A 170 1.20 -4.91 0.59
CA LYS A 170 0.92 -6.19 1.24
C LYS A 170 0.56 -7.24 0.20
N SER A 171 0.84 -8.50 0.52
CA SER A 171 0.45 -9.63 -0.32
C SER A 171 -1.06 -9.60 -0.62
N PRO A 172 -1.47 -9.69 -1.90
CA PRO A 172 -2.88 -9.55 -2.28
C PRO A 172 -3.77 -10.64 -1.69
N ALA A 173 -4.92 -10.23 -1.17
CA ALA A 173 -6.00 -11.14 -0.85
C ALA A 173 -6.75 -11.46 -2.15
N VAL A 174 -6.91 -12.75 -2.47
CA VAL A 174 -7.44 -13.18 -3.76
C VAL A 174 -8.71 -13.96 -3.58
N ASN A 175 -9.73 -13.56 -4.33
CA ASN A 175 -10.99 -14.26 -4.45
C ASN A 175 -11.14 -14.68 -5.91
N TYR A 176 -10.76 -15.92 -6.22
CA TYR A 176 -11.11 -16.53 -7.50
C TYR A 176 -12.55 -17.06 -7.41
N TYR A 177 -13.36 -16.75 -8.42
CA TYR A 177 -14.68 -17.36 -8.57
C TYR A 177 -14.56 -18.78 -9.13
N ASP A 178 -13.46 -19.05 -9.83
CA ASP A 178 -13.14 -20.35 -10.41
C ASP A 178 -12.06 -21.06 -9.58
N LEU A 179 -12.40 -22.23 -9.04
CA LEU A 179 -11.50 -23.08 -8.25
C LEU A 179 -10.36 -23.67 -9.10
N ASP A 180 -10.58 -23.85 -10.41
CA ASP A 180 -9.54 -24.38 -11.31
C ASP A 180 -8.45 -23.33 -11.59
N ALA A 181 -8.82 -22.04 -11.66
CA ALA A 181 -7.86 -20.94 -11.71
C ALA A 181 -6.98 -20.86 -10.44
N ALA A 182 -7.51 -21.24 -9.28
CA ALA A 182 -6.77 -21.25 -8.01
C ALA A 182 -5.80 -22.45 -7.88
N GLN A 183 -6.03 -23.56 -8.60
CA GLN A 183 -5.27 -24.80 -8.47
C GLN A 183 -4.23 -25.04 -9.57
N ALA A 184 -4.21 -24.22 -10.61
CA ALA A 184 -3.46 -24.50 -11.82
C ALA A 184 -1.96 -24.15 -11.75
N LYS A 185 -1.26 -24.80 -10.81
CA LYS A 185 0.20 -24.73 -10.70
C LYS A 185 0.94 -25.38 -11.89
N HIS A 186 0.21 -26.03 -12.82
CA HIS A 186 0.79 -26.89 -13.86
C HIS A 186 0.16 -26.67 -15.25
N TYR A 187 -0.03 -25.42 -15.66
CA TYR A 187 -0.55 -25.11 -17.00
C TYR A 187 0.37 -25.61 -18.13
N PHE A 188 1.69 -25.45 -17.95
CA PHE A 188 2.70 -25.77 -18.95
C PHE A 188 3.76 -26.71 -18.39
N ALA A 189 4.37 -27.46 -19.29
CA ALA A 189 5.52 -28.30 -19.00
C ALA A 189 6.69 -27.89 -19.89
N HIS A 190 7.84 -27.63 -19.27
CA HIS A 190 9.05 -27.24 -19.99
C HIS A 190 9.57 -28.40 -20.87
N PRO A 191 10.04 -28.14 -22.10
CA PRO A 191 10.52 -29.18 -23.02
C PRO A 191 11.60 -30.10 -22.42
N SER A 192 12.46 -29.57 -21.54
CA SER A 192 13.52 -30.35 -20.87
C SER A 192 13.01 -31.43 -19.93
N GLY A 193 11.78 -31.31 -19.42
CA GLY A 193 11.17 -32.29 -18.51
C GLY A 193 10.12 -33.19 -19.17
N LEU A 194 9.65 -32.83 -20.36
CA LEU A 194 8.69 -33.64 -21.10
C LEU A 194 9.41 -34.87 -21.69
N LYS A 195 9.21 -36.04 -21.09
CA LYS A 195 9.70 -37.33 -21.63
C LYS A 195 8.75 -37.89 -22.69
N GLU A 196 7.46 -37.88 -22.37
CA GLU A 196 6.41 -38.46 -23.22
C GLU A 196 5.43 -37.40 -23.72
N ARG A 197 4.64 -37.77 -24.73
CA ARG A 197 3.60 -36.91 -25.29
C ARG A 197 2.30 -37.11 -24.51
N THR A 198 1.81 -36.09 -23.82
CA THR A 198 0.63 -36.15 -22.94
C THR A 198 -0.52 -35.31 -23.48
N ILE A 199 -1.05 -35.69 -24.65
CA ILE A 199 -2.19 -35.01 -25.29
C ILE A 199 -3.49 -35.80 -25.23
N ASP A 200 -3.43 -37.09 -24.85
CA ASP A 200 -4.56 -38.00 -25.01
C ASP A 200 -5.76 -37.62 -24.15
N LYS A 201 -5.53 -37.21 -22.90
CA LYS A 201 -6.60 -36.74 -22.00
C LYS A 201 -7.33 -35.52 -22.58
N ALA A 202 -6.58 -34.53 -23.06
CA ALA A 202 -7.17 -33.35 -23.71
C ALA A 202 -7.90 -33.73 -25.01
N GLY A 203 -7.29 -34.55 -25.86
CA GLY A 203 -7.92 -35.02 -27.09
C GLY A 203 -9.24 -35.78 -26.86
N GLN A 204 -9.29 -36.65 -25.85
CA GLN A 204 -10.50 -37.39 -25.49
C GLN A 204 -11.61 -36.46 -24.97
N THR A 205 -11.27 -35.47 -24.17
CA THR A 205 -12.25 -34.49 -23.68
C THR A 205 -12.78 -33.62 -24.82
N LEU A 206 -11.92 -33.09 -25.70
CA LEU A 206 -12.35 -32.29 -26.86
C LEU A 206 -13.30 -33.05 -27.81
N LYS A 207 -13.08 -34.36 -27.98
CA LYS A 207 -13.97 -35.22 -28.77
C LYS A 207 -15.39 -35.30 -28.23
N LYS A 208 -15.54 -35.32 -26.89
CA LYS A 208 -16.83 -35.42 -26.19
C LYS A 208 -17.62 -34.12 -26.20
N LEU A 209 -16.95 -32.98 -26.45
CA LEU A 209 -17.61 -31.68 -26.50
C LEU A 209 -18.45 -31.55 -27.79
N PRO A 210 -19.65 -30.93 -27.70
CA PRO A 210 -20.54 -30.75 -28.83
C PRO A 210 -19.94 -29.79 -29.86
N GLU A 211 -20.40 -29.88 -31.10
CA GLU A 211 -20.09 -28.86 -32.11
C GLU A 211 -20.66 -27.49 -31.68
N GLY A 212 -19.99 -26.41 -32.11
CA GLY A 212 -20.30 -25.05 -31.65
C GLY A 212 -19.70 -24.67 -30.29
N SER A 213 -18.95 -25.56 -29.64
CA SER A 213 -18.16 -25.24 -28.46
C SER A 213 -16.79 -24.64 -28.80
N VAL A 214 -16.33 -23.72 -27.95
CA VAL A 214 -15.03 -23.06 -28.02
C VAL A 214 -14.29 -23.36 -26.73
N ALA A 215 -13.05 -23.82 -26.85
CA ALA A 215 -12.23 -24.17 -25.69
C ALA A 215 -11.02 -23.25 -25.59
N GLU A 216 -10.60 -22.99 -24.35
CA GLU A 216 -9.26 -22.57 -23.99
C GLU A 216 -8.39 -23.81 -23.78
N VAL A 217 -7.21 -23.85 -24.39
CA VAL A 217 -6.26 -24.96 -24.21
C VAL A 217 -4.84 -24.43 -24.03
N TYR A 218 -4.17 -24.95 -23.01
CA TYR A 218 -2.76 -24.72 -22.70
C TYR A 218 -1.93 -25.77 -23.44
N LEU A 219 -1.11 -25.33 -24.38
CA LEU A 219 -0.25 -26.18 -25.20
C LEU A 219 1.19 -26.07 -24.72
N SER A 220 1.88 -27.20 -24.52
CA SER A 220 3.33 -27.23 -24.35
C SER A 220 3.98 -27.90 -25.56
N TYR A 221 5.08 -27.31 -26.02
CA TYR A 221 5.77 -27.73 -27.24
C TYR A 221 6.90 -28.72 -26.96
N ASP A 222 7.37 -29.36 -28.03
CA ASP A 222 8.48 -30.32 -27.98
C ASP A 222 9.86 -29.67 -27.77
N ARG A 223 9.99 -28.38 -28.11
CA ARG A 223 11.12 -27.49 -27.80
C ARG A 223 10.64 -26.03 -27.78
N ALA A 224 11.52 -25.12 -27.39
CA ALA A 224 11.25 -23.68 -27.50
C ALA A 224 11.44 -23.21 -28.96
N TYR A 225 10.53 -22.35 -29.44
CA TYR A 225 10.53 -21.81 -30.81
C TYR A 225 10.34 -20.29 -30.79
N PRO A 226 10.90 -19.54 -31.76
CA PRO A 226 10.52 -18.13 -31.94
C PRO A 226 9.00 -17.97 -32.10
N SER A 227 8.40 -16.91 -31.52
CA SER A 227 6.93 -16.71 -31.56
C SER A 227 6.38 -16.66 -32.99
N SER A 228 7.11 -16.04 -33.92
CA SER A 228 6.77 -15.99 -35.34
C SER A 228 6.68 -17.39 -35.98
N GLN A 229 7.58 -18.29 -35.61
CA GLN A 229 7.57 -19.67 -36.09
C GLN A 229 6.37 -20.44 -35.52
N VAL A 230 6.03 -20.24 -34.25
CA VAL A 230 4.82 -20.82 -33.65
C VAL A 230 3.58 -20.40 -34.44
N TYR A 231 3.40 -19.10 -34.67
CA TYR A 231 2.24 -18.60 -35.40
C TYR A 231 2.17 -19.11 -36.85
N SER A 232 3.31 -19.23 -37.54
CA SER A 232 3.36 -19.80 -38.89
C SER A 232 2.99 -21.29 -38.92
N THR A 233 3.44 -22.06 -37.91
CA THR A 233 3.23 -23.51 -37.82
C THR A 233 1.75 -23.85 -37.68
N PHE A 234 1.02 -22.99 -36.97
CA PHE A 234 -0.40 -23.19 -36.67
C PHE A 234 -1.35 -22.34 -37.54
N LYS A 235 -0.85 -21.57 -38.51
CA LYS A 235 -1.65 -20.68 -39.37
C LYS A 235 -2.80 -21.37 -40.12
N LYS A 236 -2.69 -22.68 -40.36
CA LYS A 236 -3.72 -23.48 -41.06
C LYS A 236 -4.90 -23.90 -40.17
N TYR A 237 -4.81 -23.69 -38.86
CA TYR A 237 -5.88 -24.00 -37.91
C TYR A 237 -6.61 -22.72 -37.54
N ASP A 238 -7.92 -22.81 -37.38
CA ASP A 238 -8.73 -21.66 -36.96
C ASP A 238 -8.66 -21.50 -35.44
N VAL A 239 -7.55 -20.92 -34.97
CA VAL A 239 -7.26 -20.71 -33.55
C VAL A 239 -6.63 -19.34 -33.31
N LYS A 240 -6.89 -18.77 -32.13
CA LYS A 240 -6.32 -17.51 -31.64
C LYS A 240 -5.31 -17.79 -30.54
N PHE A 241 -4.19 -17.07 -30.56
CA PHE A 241 -3.12 -17.15 -29.56
C PHE A 241 -3.31 -16.05 -28.52
N LEU A 242 -3.64 -16.45 -27.28
CA LEU A 242 -3.98 -15.53 -26.21
C LEU A 242 -2.80 -15.23 -25.28
N TRP A 243 -1.87 -16.16 -25.12
CA TRP A 243 -0.72 -16.00 -24.23
C TRP A 243 0.40 -16.97 -24.60
N ASN A 244 1.65 -16.61 -24.35
CA ASN A 244 2.84 -17.39 -24.70
C ASN A 244 3.78 -17.55 -23.50
N ALA A 245 4.14 -18.78 -23.16
CA ALA A 245 5.16 -19.12 -22.17
C ALA A 245 6.56 -18.97 -22.78
N VAL A 246 7.38 -18.07 -22.23
CA VAL A 246 8.72 -17.74 -22.75
C VAL A 246 9.80 -18.45 -21.93
N GLU A 247 10.75 -19.05 -22.63
CA GLU A 247 11.95 -19.61 -22.02
C GLU A 247 12.84 -18.45 -21.52
N THR A 248 12.96 -18.35 -20.20
CA THR A 248 13.68 -17.24 -19.53
C THR A 248 14.84 -17.72 -18.66
N GLU A 249 15.09 -19.02 -18.60
CA GLU A 249 16.17 -19.60 -17.80
C GLU A 249 16.59 -20.98 -18.35
N LYS A 250 17.81 -21.42 -18.01
CA LYS A 250 18.34 -22.72 -18.45
C LYS A 250 17.86 -23.85 -17.56
N ASN A 251 17.56 -24.99 -18.17
CA ASN A 251 17.47 -26.31 -17.54
C ASN A 251 16.55 -26.38 -16.31
N LEU A 252 15.25 -26.25 -16.53
CA LEU A 252 14.20 -26.57 -15.57
C LEU A 252 14.02 -28.08 -15.35
N LYS A 253 15.10 -28.88 -15.36
CA LYS A 253 15.02 -30.35 -15.23
C LYS A 253 14.47 -30.78 -13.88
N ASP A 254 14.82 -30.06 -12.82
CA ASP A 254 14.40 -30.38 -11.44
C ASP A 254 13.02 -29.82 -11.10
N SER A 255 12.53 -28.85 -11.89
CA SER A 255 11.18 -28.29 -11.76
C SER A 255 10.59 -27.98 -13.13
N PRO A 256 10.21 -29.01 -13.91
CA PRO A 256 9.74 -28.81 -15.28
C PRO A 256 8.35 -28.16 -15.36
N TYR A 257 7.68 -28.05 -14.22
CA TYR A 257 6.40 -27.34 -14.06
C TYR A 257 6.58 -26.02 -13.29
N ALA A 258 7.77 -25.42 -13.35
CA ALA A 258 7.98 -24.10 -12.80
C ALA A 258 6.98 -23.10 -13.39
N GLU A 259 6.54 -22.16 -12.56
CA GLU A 259 5.54 -21.16 -12.94
C GLU A 259 6.08 -20.36 -14.14
N PRO A 260 5.41 -20.41 -15.31
CA PRO A 260 5.95 -19.84 -16.53
C PRO A 260 5.97 -18.31 -16.43
N LEU A 261 6.99 -17.65 -16.99
CA LEU A 261 6.86 -16.26 -17.38
C LEU A 261 6.51 -16.19 -18.86
N GLY A 262 5.75 -15.19 -19.25
CA GLY A 262 5.30 -15.08 -20.61
C GLY A 262 4.69 -13.74 -20.94
N PHE A 263 4.06 -13.66 -22.11
CA PHE A 263 3.48 -12.43 -22.61
C PHE A 263 2.16 -12.71 -23.34
N PRO A 264 1.26 -11.71 -23.42
CA PRO A 264 0.04 -11.83 -24.21
C PRO A 264 0.33 -12.19 -25.67
N GLY A 265 -0.43 -13.13 -26.22
CA GLY A 265 -0.31 -13.51 -27.63
C GLY A 265 -0.90 -12.45 -28.56
N LYS A 266 -0.56 -12.54 -29.85
CA LYS A 266 -0.99 -11.59 -30.90
C LYS A 266 -2.51 -11.37 -31.02
N ASP A 267 -3.32 -12.33 -30.58
CA ASP A 267 -4.79 -12.28 -30.67
C ASP A 267 -5.44 -11.94 -29.31
N SER A 268 -4.62 -11.61 -28.31
CA SER A 268 -5.07 -11.21 -26.98
C SER A 268 -5.52 -9.77 -26.97
N LYS A 269 -6.66 -9.50 -26.31
CA LYS A 269 -7.11 -8.13 -26.02
C LYS A 269 -6.15 -7.38 -25.06
N MET A 270 -5.19 -8.07 -24.45
CA MET A 270 -4.23 -7.43 -23.55
C MET A 270 -3.11 -6.68 -24.25
N VAL A 271 -2.78 -7.03 -25.50
CA VAL A 271 -1.66 -6.40 -26.23
C VAL A 271 -1.87 -4.87 -26.32
N SER A 272 -3.11 -4.41 -26.38
CA SER A 272 -3.45 -2.98 -26.36
C SER A 272 -3.36 -2.29 -24.99
N SER A 273 -3.27 -3.04 -23.89
CA SER A 273 -3.23 -2.51 -22.51
C SER A 273 -1.81 -2.29 -22.00
N PHE A 274 -0.81 -2.88 -22.66
CA PHE A 274 0.58 -2.56 -22.43
C PHE A 274 0.94 -1.28 -23.17
N GLU A 275 1.02 -0.14 -22.48
CA GLU A 275 1.71 1.05 -23.02
C GLU A 275 3.24 0.84 -23.15
N THR A 276 3.72 -0.41 -23.18
CA THR A 276 5.12 -0.70 -23.49
C THR A 276 5.34 -0.51 -24.99
N GLN A 277 6.12 0.52 -25.34
CA GLN A 277 6.46 0.98 -26.70
C GLN A 277 7.30 -0.03 -27.51
N GLY A 278 6.85 -1.28 -27.64
CA GLY A 278 7.52 -2.32 -28.42
C GLY A 278 6.79 -2.61 -29.73
N GLN A 279 7.49 -2.55 -30.85
CA GLN A 279 6.96 -2.90 -32.17
C GLN A 279 6.88 -4.42 -32.37
N THR A 280 7.68 -5.18 -31.61
CA THR A 280 7.74 -6.64 -31.68
C THR A 280 7.34 -7.30 -30.36
N ASP A 281 6.84 -8.54 -30.42
CA ASP A 281 6.55 -9.38 -29.24
C ASP A 281 7.73 -9.40 -28.25
N ARG A 282 8.96 -9.46 -28.77
CA ARG A 282 10.19 -9.47 -27.97
C ARG A 282 10.38 -8.18 -27.19
N GLU A 283 10.25 -7.04 -27.85
CA GLU A 283 10.39 -5.74 -27.21
C GLU A 283 9.33 -5.52 -26.16
N GLN A 284 8.07 -5.89 -26.44
CA GLN A 284 6.99 -5.80 -25.46
C GLN A 284 7.29 -6.64 -24.22
N PHE A 285 7.77 -7.87 -24.40
CA PHE A 285 8.12 -8.74 -23.28
C PHE A 285 9.30 -8.21 -22.46
N ILE A 286 10.38 -7.75 -23.12
CA ILE A 286 11.54 -7.16 -22.42
C ILE A 286 11.11 -5.91 -21.66
N ASN A 287 10.37 -5.00 -22.30
CA ASN A 287 9.86 -3.78 -21.66
C ASN A 287 8.97 -4.09 -20.45
N ALA A 288 8.14 -5.13 -20.52
CA ALA A 288 7.33 -5.59 -19.39
C ALA A 288 8.20 -6.09 -18.23
N LEU A 289 9.23 -6.90 -18.52
CA LEU A 289 10.17 -7.38 -17.50
C LEU A 289 10.98 -6.23 -16.87
N GLU A 290 11.44 -5.27 -17.67
CA GLU A 290 12.13 -4.07 -17.19
C GLU A 290 11.22 -3.21 -16.31
N PHE A 291 9.96 -3.01 -16.72
CA PHE A 291 8.97 -2.29 -15.93
C PHE A 291 8.75 -2.97 -14.57
N MET A 292 8.55 -4.28 -14.56
CA MET A 292 8.45 -5.06 -13.32
C MET A 292 9.73 -4.99 -12.48
N SER A 293 10.91 -4.89 -13.12
CA SER A 293 12.19 -4.77 -12.44
C SER A 293 12.34 -3.42 -11.72
N ARG A 294 11.89 -2.32 -12.35
CA ARG A 294 11.83 -0.99 -11.72
C ARG A 294 10.96 -1.00 -10.45
N HIS A 295 9.86 -1.74 -10.48
CA HIS A 295 8.94 -1.91 -9.35
C HIS A 295 9.05 -3.28 -8.67
N LYS A 296 10.27 -3.82 -8.54
CA LYS A 296 10.52 -5.21 -8.08
C LYS A 296 9.77 -5.58 -6.80
N LYS A 297 9.70 -4.69 -5.81
CA LYS A 297 9.01 -4.96 -4.53
C LYS A 297 7.51 -5.18 -4.74
N TRP A 298 6.88 -4.35 -5.55
CA TRP A 298 5.45 -4.45 -5.86
C TRP A 298 5.18 -5.69 -6.72
N ALA A 299 5.94 -5.87 -7.81
CA ALA A 299 5.81 -7.03 -8.68
C ALA A 299 6.00 -8.37 -7.92
N HIS A 300 6.95 -8.42 -6.96
CA HIS A 300 7.14 -9.59 -6.10
C HIS A 300 5.95 -9.84 -5.18
N ALA A 301 5.44 -8.80 -4.52
CA ALA A 301 4.27 -8.92 -3.65
C ALA A 301 3.02 -9.37 -4.41
N ILE A 302 2.84 -8.86 -5.63
CA ILE A 302 1.68 -9.12 -6.49
C ILE A 302 1.74 -10.52 -7.10
N SER A 303 2.88 -10.90 -7.67
CA SER A 303 3.04 -12.22 -8.33
C SER A 303 2.99 -13.39 -7.36
N LYS A 304 3.23 -13.17 -6.06
CA LYS A 304 3.31 -14.19 -5.00
C LYS A 304 4.38 -15.27 -5.23
N ARG A 305 5.28 -15.04 -6.19
CA ARG A 305 6.35 -15.97 -6.53
C ARG A 305 7.47 -15.87 -5.52
N LYS A 306 8.05 -17.01 -5.14
CA LYS A 306 9.17 -17.05 -4.18
C LYS A 306 10.40 -16.29 -4.66
N ASP A 307 10.70 -16.38 -5.95
CA ASP A 307 11.73 -15.58 -6.61
C ASP A 307 11.34 -15.35 -8.07
N MET A 308 11.52 -14.12 -8.55
CA MET A 308 11.31 -13.77 -9.95
C MET A 308 12.63 -13.60 -10.70
N ASN A 309 13.74 -13.30 -10.01
CA ASN A 309 15.06 -13.04 -10.58
C ASN A 309 15.03 -12.30 -11.95
N LEU A 310 14.29 -11.20 -12.02
CA LEU A 310 13.96 -10.52 -13.28
C LEU A 310 15.21 -10.10 -14.07
N GLY A 311 16.27 -9.64 -13.41
CA GLY A 311 17.53 -9.26 -14.06
C GLY A 311 18.15 -10.42 -14.85
N SER A 312 18.36 -11.57 -14.21
CA SER A 312 18.94 -12.75 -14.87
C SER A 312 18.06 -13.26 -16.03
N ARG A 313 16.74 -13.08 -15.93
CA ARG A 313 15.78 -13.49 -16.96
C ARG A 313 15.77 -12.53 -18.16
N ILE A 314 15.90 -11.22 -17.92
CA ILE A 314 16.09 -10.22 -18.98
C ILE A 314 17.38 -10.56 -19.74
N ASP A 315 18.50 -10.73 -19.02
CA ASP A 315 19.78 -11.10 -19.61
C ASP A 315 19.67 -12.38 -20.46
N TYR A 316 18.96 -13.40 -19.96
CA TYR A 316 18.76 -14.64 -20.71
C TYR A 316 18.08 -14.41 -22.06
N VAL A 317 16.95 -13.69 -22.06
CA VAL A 317 16.15 -13.40 -23.25
C VAL A 317 16.90 -12.52 -24.24
N GLU A 318 17.71 -11.57 -23.74
CA GLU A 318 18.55 -10.74 -24.58
C GLU A 318 19.61 -11.55 -25.34
N HIS A 319 20.27 -12.49 -24.65
CA HIS A 319 21.35 -13.31 -25.22
C HIS A 319 20.85 -14.47 -26.10
N HIS A 320 19.73 -15.11 -25.74
CA HIS A 320 19.23 -16.32 -26.42
C HIS A 320 18.04 -16.04 -27.36
N GLY A 321 17.52 -14.81 -27.34
CA GLY A 321 16.30 -14.44 -28.04
C GLY A 321 15.04 -14.87 -27.28
N MET A 322 13.89 -14.36 -27.72
CA MET A 322 12.59 -14.71 -27.14
C MET A 322 12.04 -15.99 -27.80
N ASN A 323 12.21 -17.12 -27.11
CA ASN A 323 11.67 -18.40 -27.55
C ASN A 323 10.50 -18.84 -26.67
N VAL A 324 9.42 -19.29 -27.30
CA VAL A 324 8.18 -19.73 -26.68
C VAL A 324 8.16 -21.25 -26.62
N TYR A 325 7.91 -21.82 -25.44
CA TYR A 325 7.81 -23.26 -25.23
C TYR A 325 6.38 -23.75 -24.96
N GLY A 326 5.42 -22.83 -24.89
CA GLY A 326 4.01 -23.15 -24.79
C GLY A 326 3.13 -21.94 -25.06
N SER A 327 1.87 -22.16 -25.39
CA SER A 327 0.91 -21.09 -25.61
C SER A 327 -0.48 -21.45 -25.09
N VAL A 328 -1.22 -20.44 -24.63
CA VAL A 328 -2.66 -20.54 -24.46
C VAL A 328 -3.33 -20.19 -25.77
N VAL A 329 -4.14 -21.11 -26.27
CA VAL A 329 -4.92 -20.91 -27.50
C VAL A 329 -6.41 -21.03 -27.21
N THR A 330 -7.21 -20.34 -28.02
CA THR A 330 -8.66 -20.51 -28.04
C THR A 330 -9.16 -20.73 -29.46
N GLY A 331 -10.21 -21.53 -29.61
CA GLY A 331 -10.73 -21.94 -30.91
C GLY A 331 -11.86 -22.95 -30.82
N PRO A 332 -12.53 -23.24 -31.94
CA PRO A 332 -13.54 -24.30 -32.00
C PRO A 332 -12.93 -25.62 -31.55
N THR A 333 -13.64 -26.37 -30.72
CA THR A 333 -13.10 -27.60 -30.10
C THR A 333 -12.60 -28.63 -31.12
N LYS A 334 -13.28 -28.74 -32.27
CA LYS A 334 -12.87 -29.64 -33.38
C LYS A 334 -11.59 -29.17 -34.07
N GLU A 335 -11.38 -27.87 -34.19
CA GLU A 335 -10.15 -27.30 -34.76
C GLU A 335 -8.97 -27.52 -33.81
N ILE A 336 -9.17 -27.31 -32.51
CA ILE A 336 -8.14 -27.60 -31.50
C ILE A 336 -7.82 -29.10 -31.47
N GLU A 337 -8.82 -29.99 -31.54
CA GLU A 337 -8.59 -31.44 -31.63
C GLU A 337 -7.68 -31.80 -32.82
N ARG A 338 -7.91 -31.15 -33.98
CA ARG A 338 -7.08 -31.32 -35.17
C ARG A 338 -5.67 -30.75 -34.98
N LEU A 339 -5.53 -29.63 -34.26
CA LEU A 339 -4.26 -29.01 -33.91
C LEU A 339 -3.42 -29.91 -33.01
N LEU A 340 -4.02 -30.57 -32.01
CA LEU A 340 -3.31 -31.44 -31.07
C LEU A 340 -2.55 -32.58 -31.76
N LYS A 341 -2.98 -33.01 -32.96
CA LYS A 341 -2.31 -34.05 -33.74
C LYS A 341 -0.94 -33.60 -34.28
N ASN A 342 -0.66 -32.30 -34.37
CA ASN A 342 0.63 -31.76 -34.79
C ASN A 342 1.76 -32.22 -33.85
N LYS A 343 2.87 -32.72 -34.43
CA LYS A 343 4.02 -33.26 -33.68
C LYS A 343 4.72 -32.23 -32.78
N THR A 344 4.57 -30.94 -33.10
CA THR A 344 5.10 -29.82 -32.31
C THR A 344 4.45 -29.76 -30.92
N VAL A 345 3.20 -30.22 -30.78
CA VAL A 345 2.48 -30.23 -29.50
C VAL A 345 2.81 -31.51 -28.74
N LYS A 346 3.48 -31.35 -27.59
CA LYS A 346 3.92 -32.45 -26.74
C LYS A 346 3.02 -32.67 -25.54
N ALA A 347 2.46 -31.62 -24.95
CA ALA A 347 1.45 -31.74 -23.90
C ALA A 347 0.31 -30.74 -24.13
N ALA A 348 -0.89 -31.09 -23.65
CA ALA A 348 -2.03 -30.20 -23.69
C ALA A 348 -2.92 -30.36 -22.45
N ASN A 349 -3.34 -29.23 -21.89
CA ASN A 349 -4.32 -29.16 -20.80
C ASN A 349 -5.51 -28.31 -21.25
N ILE A 350 -6.72 -28.77 -21.01
CA ILE A 350 -7.93 -27.99 -21.31
C ILE A 350 -8.21 -27.06 -20.14
N GLY A 351 -8.48 -25.80 -20.45
CA GLY A 351 -9.00 -24.82 -19.51
C GLY A 351 -10.51 -24.76 -19.55
N GLU A 352 -11.04 -23.55 -19.73
CA GLU A 352 -12.48 -23.33 -19.80
C GLU A 352 -13.06 -23.64 -21.18
N VAL A 353 -14.35 -23.99 -21.22
CA VAL A 353 -15.11 -24.26 -22.44
C VAL A 353 -16.39 -23.44 -22.42
N GLU A 354 -16.69 -22.77 -23.53
CA GLU A 354 -17.88 -21.96 -23.71
C GLU A 354 -18.66 -22.43 -24.95
N LEU A 355 -19.97 -22.23 -24.95
CA LEU A 355 -20.84 -22.58 -26.07
C LEU A 355 -21.10 -21.35 -26.95
N TRP A 356 -21.07 -21.54 -28.27
CA TRP A 356 -21.46 -20.54 -29.28
C TRP A 356 -20.73 -19.20 -29.13
N ASN A 357 -19.41 -19.25 -29.03
CA ASN A 357 -18.56 -18.11 -28.69
C ASN A 357 -17.32 -18.01 -29.60
N TRP A 358 -17.49 -18.16 -30.92
CA TRP A 358 -16.39 -18.09 -31.90
C TRP A 358 -16.53 -16.92 -32.86
#